data_AF-A0A426YAI7-F1
#
_entry.id   AF-A0A426YAI7-F1
#
_cell.length_a   1.000
_cell.length_b   1.000
_cell.length_c   1.000
_cell.angle_alpha   90.00
_cell.angle_beta   90.00
_cell.angle_gamma   90.00
#
_symmetry.space_group_name_H-M   'P 1'
#
loop_
_entity.id
_entity.type
_entity.pdbx_description
1 polymer ?
#
loop_
_entity_poly.entity_id
_entity_poly.type
_entity_poly.pdbx_seq_one_letter_code
_entity_poly.pdbx_strand_id
1 'polypeptide(L)'
;MRDICAAIRFLGVSAEADMEEIKAAYRRLSKEYHPDTTSLPLKAASEKFIQLREAYNVLSNEDRRRFYDWTLAQEAESRRLRQMRMKLDDPYDQDVRNWESVPDTVDRLGGKNMKLSDQAMTALTIDIGIILFSICCIIYVVLFKESY
;
A
#
# COMPACT_ATOMS: atom_id res chain seq x y z
N MET A 1 25.21 -10.64 7.99
CA MET A 1 25.09 -9.28 7.44
C MET A 1 24.90 -9.39 5.91
N ARG A 2 23.68 -9.22 5.35
CA ARG A 2 23.44 -9.45 3.89
C ARG A 2 23.30 -8.19 3.04
N ASP A 3 23.09 -7.04 3.69
CA ASP A 3 22.77 -5.78 3.02
C ASP A 3 24.01 -4.91 2.80
N ILE A 4 24.12 -4.36 1.58
CA ILE A 4 25.23 -3.49 1.17
C ILE A 4 25.29 -2.23 2.05
N CYS A 5 24.15 -1.62 2.38
CA CYS A 5 24.08 -0.47 3.29
C CYS A 5 24.68 -0.76 4.66
N ALA A 6 24.39 -1.94 5.20
CA ALA A 6 24.88 -2.34 6.51
C ALA A 6 26.39 -2.60 6.48
N ALA A 7 26.91 -3.17 5.38
CA ALA A 7 28.34 -3.37 5.18
C ALA A 7 29.11 -2.03 5.06
N ILE A 8 28.59 -1.07 4.29
CA ILE A 8 29.16 0.29 4.15
C ILE A 8 29.21 0.98 5.52
N ARG A 9 28.10 0.94 6.26
CA ARG A 9 28.00 1.52 7.60
C ARG A 9 28.95 0.85 8.60
N PHE A 10 29.13 -0.46 8.51
CA PHE A 10 30.02 -1.22 9.38
C PHE A 10 31.49 -0.87 9.14
N LEU A 11 31.91 -0.76 7.88
CA LEU A 11 33.28 -0.32 7.53
C LEU A 11 33.51 1.17 7.79
N GLY A 12 32.43 1.96 7.90
CA GLY A 12 32.48 3.40 8.13
C GLY A 12 32.98 4.17 6.90
N VAL A 13 32.63 3.70 5.70
CA VAL A 13 33.03 4.32 4.43
C VAL A 13 31.83 5.01 3.77
N SER A 14 32.08 5.87 2.78
CA SER A 14 31.03 6.47 1.95
C SER A 14 30.30 5.41 1.12
N ALA A 15 29.06 5.67 0.71
CA ALA A 15 28.37 4.83 -0.28
C ALA A 15 29.08 4.86 -1.66
N GLU A 16 29.77 5.97 -1.94
CA GLU A 16 30.54 6.18 -3.17
C GLU A 16 32.00 5.71 -3.04
N ALA A 17 32.38 5.10 -1.89
CA ALA A 17 33.77 4.78 -1.58
C ALA A 17 34.40 3.81 -2.59
N ASP A 18 35.59 4.11 -3.07
CA ASP A 18 36.27 3.24 -4.04
C ASP A 18 36.72 1.91 -3.42
N MET A 19 37.00 0.92 -4.28
CA MET A 19 37.50 -0.38 -3.84
C MET A 19 38.81 -0.29 -3.04
N GLU A 20 39.62 0.74 -3.28
CA GLU A 20 40.83 1.01 -2.48
C GLU A 20 40.49 1.48 -1.06
N GLU A 21 39.51 2.36 -0.91
CA GLU A 21 39.04 2.83 0.41
C GLU A 21 38.43 1.69 1.22
N ILE A 22 37.64 0.83 0.58
CA ILE A 22 37.06 -0.37 1.21
C ILE A 22 38.17 -1.31 1.69
N LYS A 23 39.20 -1.54 0.87
CA LYS A 23 40.37 -2.37 1.26
C LYS A 23 41.16 -1.73 2.39
N ALA A 24 41.34 -0.40 2.37
CA ALA A 24 42.05 0.32 3.43
C ALA A 24 41.30 0.24 4.77
N ALA A 25 39.98 0.47 4.76
CA ALA A 25 39.12 0.34 5.92
C ALA A 25 39.13 -1.10 6.48
N TYR A 26 39.05 -2.10 5.60
CA TYR A 26 39.16 -3.51 5.99
C TYR A 26 40.49 -3.82 6.68
N ARG A 27 41.62 -3.37 6.12
CA ARG A 27 42.95 -3.58 6.73
C ARG A 27 43.08 -2.91 8.09
N ARG A 28 42.50 -1.71 8.26
CA ARG A 28 42.49 -0.98 9.53
C ARG A 28 41.71 -1.75 10.60
N LEU A 29 40.45 -2.08 10.31
CA LEU A 29 39.57 -2.80 11.24
C LEU A 29 40.03 -4.23 11.51
N SER A 30 40.67 -4.87 10.53
CA SER A 30 41.23 -6.22 10.70
C SER A 30 42.34 -6.24 11.74
N LYS A 31 43.12 -5.17 11.89
CA LYS A 31 44.13 -5.06 12.96
C LYS A 31 43.51 -4.72 14.31
N GLU A 32 42.39 -4.01 14.31
CA GLU A 32 41.67 -3.61 15.52
C GLU A 32 40.84 -4.74 16.13
N TYR A 33 40.40 -5.71 15.32
CA TYR A 33 39.59 -6.86 15.78
C TYR A 33 40.32 -8.19 15.69
N HIS A 34 41.63 -8.21 15.41
CA HIS A 34 42.40 -9.45 15.39
C HIS A 34 42.49 -10.03 16.82
N PRO A 35 42.25 -11.34 17.02
CA PRO A 35 42.26 -11.95 18.35
C PRO A 35 43.59 -11.77 19.09
N ASP A 36 44.70 -11.62 18.37
CA ASP A 36 46.04 -11.49 18.96
C ASP A 36 46.46 -10.05 19.33
N THR A 37 45.83 -9.02 18.74
CA THR A 37 46.26 -7.61 18.94
C THR A 37 45.25 -6.77 19.73
N THR A 38 44.13 -7.37 20.10
CA THR A 38 42.95 -6.67 20.62
C THR A 38 42.85 -6.82 22.14
N SER A 39 42.43 -5.76 22.84
CA SER A 39 42.15 -5.79 24.28
C SER A 39 40.71 -6.22 24.64
N LEU A 40 39.85 -6.40 23.63
CA LEU A 40 38.48 -6.89 23.77
C LEU A 40 38.45 -8.38 24.14
N PRO A 41 37.37 -8.86 24.79
CA PRO A 41 37.15 -10.28 25.03
C PRO A 41 37.22 -11.07 23.71
N LEU A 42 37.91 -12.22 23.72
CA LEU A 42 38.16 -13.05 22.53
C LEU A 42 36.89 -13.36 21.72
N LYS A 43 35.77 -13.58 22.41
CA LYS A 43 34.47 -13.83 21.79
C LYS A 43 33.95 -12.62 20.99
N ALA A 44 34.04 -11.42 21.56
CA ALA A 44 33.59 -10.20 20.92
C ALA A 44 34.49 -9.80 19.74
N ALA A 45 35.81 -9.96 19.88
CA ALA A 45 36.76 -9.73 18.79
C ALA A 45 36.49 -10.67 17.61
N SER A 46 36.28 -11.97 17.89
CA SER A 46 35.94 -12.97 16.87
C SER A 46 34.63 -12.65 16.14
N GLU A 47 33.56 -12.31 16.87
CA GLU A 47 32.28 -11.93 16.27
C GLU A 47 32.40 -10.70 15.36
N LYS A 48 33.13 -9.66 15.79
CA LYS A 48 33.40 -8.46 14.99
C LYS A 48 34.26 -8.77 13.77
N PHE A 49 35.23 -9.65 13.90
CA PHE A 49 36.08 -10.07 12.79
C PHE A 49 35.31 -10.86 11.73
N ILE A 50 34.37 -11.72 12.16
CA ILE A 50 33.44 -12.42 11.25
C ILE A 50 32.57 -11.40 10.50
N GLN A 51 31.99 -10.43 11.23
CA GLN A 51 31.19 -9.36 10.61
C GLN A 51 32.00 -8.53 9.61
N LEU A 52 33.25 -8.23 9.92
CA LEU A 52 34.17 -7.51 9.04
C LEU A 52 34.42 -8.28 7.73
N ARG A 53 34.66 -9.59 7.83
CA ARG A 53 34.84 -10.46 6.67
C ARG A 53 33.58 -10.53 5.82
N GLU A 54 32.40 -10.67 6.45
CA GLU A 54 31.13 -10.64 5.74
C GLU A 54 30.90 -9.32 5.01
N ALA A 55 31.14 -8.18 5.68
CA ALA A 55 31.00 -6.86 5.06
C ALA A 55 31.91 -6.70 3.84
N TYR A 56 33.18 -7.12 3.94
CA TYR A 56 34.11 -7.09 2.82
C TYR A 56 33.67 -8.01 1.68
N ASN A 57 33.20 -9.23 1.96
CA ASN A 57 32.72 -10.16 0.93
C ASN A 57 31.48 -9.64 0.19
N VAL A 58 30.61 -8.90 0.88
CA VAL A 58 29.44 -8.27 0.25
C VAL A 58 29.86 -7.15 -0.70
N LEU A 59 30.82 -6.32 -0.28
CA LEU A 59 31.26 -5.14 -1.02
C LEU A 59 32.33 -5.42 -2.08
N SER A 60 33.05 -6.53 -1.97
CA SER A 60 34.05 -6.94 -2.96
C SER A 60 33.44 -7.44 -4.27
N ASN A 61 32.16 -7.81 -4.25
CA ASN A 61 31.43 -8.22 -5.43
C ASN A 61 30.92 -6.98 -6.19
N GLU A 62 31.57 -6.70 -7.33
CA GLU A 62 31.27 -5.54 -8.16
C GLU A 62 29.85 -5.57 -8.75
N ASP A 63 29.36 -6.75 -9.18
CA ASP A 63 28.01 -6.89 -9.74
C ASP A 63 26.92 -6.52 -8.72
N ARG A 64 27.09 -6.98 -7.47
CA ARG A 64 26.16 -6.66 -6.38
C ARG A 64 26.15 -5.17 -6.07
N ARG A 65 27.32 -4.52 -6.12
CA ARG A 65 27.45 -3.08 -5.90
C ARG A 65 26.81 -2.28 -7.04
N ARG A 66 27.10 -2.63 -8.29
CA ARG A 66 26.47 -2.00 -9.47
C ARG A 66 24.95 -2.10 -9.42
N PHE A 67 24.41 -3.26 -9.04
CA PHE A 67 22.97 -3.44 -8.90
C PHE A 67 22.37 -2.54 -7.80
N TYR A 68 23.05 -2.43 -6.67
CA TYR A 68 22.64 -1.55 -5.58
C TYR A 68 22.66 -0.08 -6.01
N ASP A 69 23.73 0.37 -6.66
CA ASP A 69 23.87 1.75 -7.15
C ASP A 69 22.80 2.07 -8.21
N TRP A 70 22.52 1.12 -9.12
CA TRP A 70 21.46 1.24 -10.12
C TRP A 70 20.08 1.37 -9.48
N THR A 71 19.78 0.54 -8.47
CA THR A 71 18.50 0.60 -7.74
C THR A 71 18.34 1.95 -7.03
N LEU A 72 19.41 2.44 -6.40
CA LEU A 72 19.41 3.72 -5.72
C LEU A 72 19.18 4.89 -6.68
N ALA A 73 19.82 4.86 -7.86
CA ALA A 73 19.62 5.86 -8.91
C ALA A 73 18.17 5.83 -9.45
N GLN A 74 17.61 4.64 -9.67
CA GLN A 74 16.23 4.49 -10.12
C GLN A 74 15.23 5.03 -9.09
N GLU A 75 15.45 4.74 -7.80
CA GLU A 75 14.63 5.30 -6.72
C GLU A 75 14.70 6.82 -6.68
N ALA A 76 15.90 7.41 -6.80
CA ALA A 76 16.08 8.86 -6.79
C ALA A 76 15.30 9.54 -7.93
N GLU A 77 15.38 8.99 -9.14
CA GLU A 77 14.62 9.49 -10.29
C GLU A 77 13.12 9.32 -10.10
N SER A 78 12.66 8.18 -9.57
CA SER A 78 11.23 7.96 -9.28
C SER A 78 10.67 8.98 -8.28
N ARG A 79 11.44 9.30 -7.23
CA ARG A 79 11.08 10.31 -6.22
C ARG A 79 11.04 11.69 -6.85
N ARG A 80 12.00 12.02 -7.71
CA ARG A 80 12.05 13.28 -8.45
C ARG A 80 10.84 13.45 -9.36
N LEU A 81 10.51 12.42 -10.15
CA LEU A 81 9.33 12.42 -11.02
C LEU A 81 8.03 12.57 -10.22
N ARG A 82 7.91 11.88 -9.09
CA ARG A 82 6.75 12.04 -8.19
C ARG A 82 6.62 13.47 -7.68
N GLN A 83 7.72 14.09 -7.29
CA GLN A 83 7.73 15.47 -6.83
C GLN A 83 7.39 16.45 -7.96
N MET A 84 7.91 16.22 -9.17
CA MET A 84 7.56 17.02 -10.35
C MET A 84 6.07 16.89 -10.69
N ARG A 85 5.53 15.67 -10.68
CA ARG A 85 4.11 15.42 -10.91
C ARG A 85 3.24 16.17 -9.91
N MET A 86 3.56 16.10 -8.62
CA MET A 86 2.82 16.84 -7.60
C MET A 86 2.86 18.36 -7.78
N LYS A 87 3.93 18.92 -8.36
CA LYS A 87 4.00 20.36 -8.69
C LYS A 87 3.21 20.74 -9.94
N LEU A 88 2.95 19.76 -10.82
CA LEU A 88 2.24 19.97 -12.07
C LEU A 88 0.72 19.82 -11.91
N ASP A 89 0.28 19.09 -10.89
CA ASP A 89 -1.13 18.94 -10.56
C ASP A 89 -1.69 20.31 -10.12
N ASP A 90 -2.58 20.91 -10.92
CA ASP A 90 -3.27 22.15 -10.59
C ASP A 90 -4.21 21.89 -9.38
N PRO A 91 -4.06 22.61 -8.26
CA PRO A 91 -4.90 22.43 -7.08
C PRO A 91 -6.41 22.59 -7.37
N TYR A 92 -6.79 23.34 -8.41
CA TYR A 92 -8.20 23.54 -8.77
C TYR A 92 -8.80 22.41 -9.62
N ASP A 93 -7.98 21.51 -10.17
CA ASP A 93 -8.45 20.37 -10.98
C ASP A 93 -9.06 19.26 -10.10
N GLN A 94 -8.75 19.27 -8.80
CA GLN A 94 -9.28 18.31 -7.83
C GLN A 94 -10.79 18.51 -7.59
N ASP A 95 -11.25 19.76 -7.61
CA ASP A 95 -12.66 20.12 -7.43
C ASP A 95 -13.51 19.70 -8.63
N VAL A 96 -12.93 19.73 -9.84
CA VAL A 96 -13.60 19.27 -11.07
C VAL A 96 -13.75 17.75 -11.09
N ARG A 97 -12.72 17.00 -10.66
CA ARG A 97 -12.80 15.53 -10.58
C ARG A 97 -13.74 15.04 -9.49
N ASN A 98 -13.83 15.77 -8.39
CA ASN A 98 -14.72 15.47 -7.27
C ASN A 98 -16.10 16.14 -7.42
N TRP A 99 -16.40 16.71 -8.60
CA TRP A 99 -17.72 17.27 -8.86
C TRP A 99 -18.76 16.15 -8.91
N GLU A 100 -19.53 16.05 -7.83
CA GLU A 100 -20.74 15.23 -7.80
C GLU A 100 -21.90 16.11 -8.27
N SER A 101 -22.64 15.66 -9.29
CA SER A 101 -23.81 16.40 -9.77
C SER A 101 -24.84 16.44 -8.66
N VAL A 102 -24.99 17.59 -8.01
CA VAL A 102 -26.09 17.81 -7.06
C VAL A 102 -27.39 17.65 -7.85
N PRO A 103 -28.23 16.66 -7.56
CA PRO A 103 -29.52 16.54 -8.22
C PRO A 103 -30.30 17.82 -7.91
N ASP A 104 -30.91 18.41 -8.93
CA ASP A 104 -31.65 19.67 -8.81
C ASP A 104 -32.88 19.40 -7.91
N THR A 105 -32.72 19.64 -6.61
CA THR A 105 -33.71 19.34 -5.56
C THR A 105 -34.80 20.41 -5.47
N VAL A 106 -34.72 21.46 -6.31
CA VAL A 106 -35.85 22.34 -6.59
C VAL A 106 -36.84 21.62 -7.50
N ASP A 107 -37.45 20.59 -6.93
CA ASP A 107 -38.69 20.05 -7.43
C ASP A 107 -39.76 21.14 -7.26
N ARG A 108 -40.07 21.84 -8.36
CA ARG A 108 -41.10 22.91 -8.40
C ARG A 108 -42.51 22.38 -8.11
N LEU A 109 -42.66 21.07 -7.91
CA LEU A 109 -43.94 20.39 -7.73
C LEU A 109 -44.10 19.75 -6.34
N GLY A 110 -43.36 20.18 -5.30
CA GLY A 110 -43.75 19.92 -3.90
C GLY A 110 -44.05 18.46 -3.51
N GLY A 111 -43.59 17.49 -4.31
CA GLY A 111 -43.85 16.09 -4.14
C GLY A 111 -42.78 15.48 -3.25
N LYS A 112 -43.18 14.66 -2.27
CA LYS A 112 -42.20 13.83 -1.55
C LYS A 112 -41.62 12.83 -2.56
N ASN A 113 -40.37 13.03 -2.96
CA ASN A 113 -39.63 12.14 -3.85
C ASN A 113 -39.49 10.75 -3.21
N MET A 114 -40.42 9.83 -3.50
CA MET A 114 -40.21 8.40 -3.27
C MET A 114 -39.29 7.85 -4.36
N LYS A 115 -38.31 7.02 -3.99
CA LYS A 115 -37.45 6.36 -4.98
C LYS A 115 -38.34 5.52 -5.91
N LEU A 116 -38.03 5.47 -7.22
CA LEU A 116 -38.81 4.67 -8.18
C LEU A 116 -39.00 3.21 -7.73
N SER A 117 -38.01 2.65 -7.01
CA SER A 117 -38.09 1.33 -6.38
C SER A 117 -39.22 1.22 -5.36
N ASP A 118 -39.43 2.23 -4.54
CA ASP A 118 -40.38 2.21 -3.44
C ASP A 118 -41.82 2.35 -3.97
N GLN A 119 -41.99 3.10 -5.05
CA GLN A 119 -43.27 3.20 -5.77
C GLN A 119 -43.64 1.88 -6.45
N ALA A 120 -42.68 1.18 -7.07
CA ALA A 120 -42.93 -0.12 -7.70
C ALA A 120 -43.28 -1.20 -6.67
N MET A 121 -42.59 -1.20 -5.52
CA MET A 121 -42.85 -2.18 -4.46
C MET A 121 -44.21 -1.97 -3.80
N THR A 122 -44.60 -0.73 -3.53
CA THR A 122 -45.93 -0.42 -2.95
C THR A 122 -47.06 -0.78 -3.91
N ALA A 123 -46.93 -0.48 -5.21
CA ALA A 123 -47.89 -0.88 -6.22
C ALA A 123 -48.06 -2.41 -6.26
N LEU A 124 -46.95 -3.16 -6.32
CA LEU A 124 -46.97 -4.62 -6.36
C LEU A 124 -47.61 -5.23 -5.09
N THR A 125 -47.36 -4.66 -3.92
CA THR A 125 -47.97 -5.16 -2.67
C THR A 125 -49.49 -4.99 -2.61
N ILE A 126 -50.01 -3.91 -3.19
CA ILE A 126 -51.46 -3.64 -3.23
C ILE A 126 -52.13 -4.65 -4.17
N ASP A 127 -51.56 -4.88 -5.36
CA ASP A 127 -52.10 -5.82 -6.33
C ASP A 127 -52.13 -7.26 -5.78
N ILE A 128 -51.07 -7.69 -5.10
CA ILE A 128 -51.03 -8.99 -4.41
C ILE A 128 -52.12 -9.09 -3.33
N GLY A 129 -52.32 -8.02 -2.55
CA GLY A 129 -53.37 -7.97 -1.53
C GLY A 129 -54.78 -8.14 -2.12
N ILE A 130 -55.06 -7.49 -3.24
CA ILE A 130 -56.36 -7.59 -3.94
C ILE A 130 -56.59 -9.01 -4.47
N ILE A 131 -55.56 -9.64 -5.05
CA ILE A 131 -55.66 -11.02 -5.56
C ILE A 131 -55.96 -12.00 -4.42
N LEU A 132 -55.24 -11.90 -3.30
CA LEU A 132 -55.47 -12.75 -2.13
C LEU A 132 -56.87 -12.56 -1.56
N PHE A 133 -57.33 -11.32 -1.43
CA PHE A 133 -58.68 -11.02 -0.96
C PHE A 133 -59.75 -11.60 -1.89
N SER A 134 -59.57 -11.46 -3.21
CA SER A 134 -60.48 -12.05 -4.20
C SER A 134 -60.57 -13.57 -4.09
N ILE A 135 -59.44 -14.26 -3.90
CA ILE A 135 -59.41 -15.72 -3.72
C ILE A 135 -60.10 -16.10 -2.40
N CYS A 136 -59.83 -15.39 -1.31
CA CYS A 136 -60.49 -15.62 -0.03
C CYS A 136 -62.02 -15.44 -0.13
N CYS A 137 -62.51 -14.43 -0.85
CA CYS A 137 -63.95 -14.24 -1.08
C CYS A 137 -64.56 -15.38 -1.88
N ILE A 138 -63.89 -15.87 -2.93
CA ILE A 138 -64.36 -17.01 -3.72
C ILE A 138 -64.44 -18.27 -2.85
N ILE A 139 -63.38 -18.56 -2.09
CA ILE A 139 -63.35 -19.69 -1.15
C ILE A 139 -64.47 -19.57 -0.12
N TYR A 140 -64.68 -18.39 0.44
CA TYR A 140 -65.76 -18.14 1.39
C TYR A 140 -67.14 -18.43 0.78
N VAL A 141 -67.40 -17.95 -0.44
CA VAL A 141 -68.66 -18.23 -1.13
C VAL A 141 -68.83 -19.72 -1.41
N VAL A 142 -67.79 -20.41 -1.88
CA VAL A 142 -67.87 -21.85 -2.19
C VAL A 142 -68.09 -22.70 -0.93
N LEU A 143 -67.43 -22.37 0.18
CA LEU A 143 -67.52 -23.17 1.41
C LEU A 143 -68.77 -22.87 2.25
N PHE A 144 -69.26 -21.63 2.25
CA PHE A 144 -70.29 -21.20 3.20
C PHE A 144 -71.65 -20.88 2.55
N LYS A 145 -71.76 -20.77 1.22
CA LYS A 145 -73.04 -20.44 0.57
C LYS A 145 -73.98 -21.64 0.38
N GLU A 146 -73.50 -22.88 0.46
CA GLU A 146 -74.35 -24.09 0.33
C GLU A 146 -75.00 -24.56 1.65
N SER A 147 -74.89 -23.82 2.75
CA SER A 147 -75.46 -24.19 4.06
C SER A 147 -76.73 -23.41 4.46
N TYR A 148 -77.46 -22.83 3.51
CA TYR A 148 -78.81 -22.29 3.72
C TYR A 148 -79.77 -22.71 2.60
#